data_AF-A0A842Y6E2-F1
#
_entry.id   AF-A0A842Y6E2-F1
#
_cell.length_a   1.000
_cell.length_b   1.000
_cell.length_c   1.000
_cell.angle_alpha   90.00
_cell.angle_beta   90.00
_cell.angle_gamma   90.00
#
_symmetry.space_group_name_H-M   'P 1'
#
loop_
_entity.id
_entity.type
_entity.pdbx_description
1 polymer ?
#
loop_
_entity_poly.entity_id
_entity_poly.type
_entity_poly.pdbx_seq_one_letter_code
_entity_poly.pdbx_strand_id
1 'polypeptide(L)'
;MSTKQMKGEINELGLLFQYGKRVQKEVIGREIEKEPSPMAKKIRDLFFETSSSVSMEFPYWYTRRWTKLEGEIRIIRRAEALKAAFAHLTPAIFPGELLVMGKTHYLRGSYPMPWLSESYFMSREDEMYREALEAGKLSSDMVTKWGKGGGNVTESGGNIISIAGKFGLRKEELPILIKTAKMWKHKSVEDIGHKYEQMVPEYKEKEAIVLT
;
A
#
# COMPACT_ATOMS: atom_id res chain seq x y z
N MET A 1 -21.68 -44.33 -61.06
CA MET A 1 -21.72 -42.88 -61.34
C MET A 1 -22.75 -42.26 -60.40
N SER A 2 -22.51 -41.25 -59.56
CA SER A 2 -21.32 -40.52 -59.14
C SER A 2 -21.62 -40.02 -57.72
N THR A 3 -20.65 -40.16 -56.83
CA THR A 3 -20.62 -39.80 -55.39
C THR A 3 -20.82 -38.31 -55.07
N LYS A 4 -21.36 -37.53 -56.01
CA LYS A 4 -21.48 -36.07 -55.94
C LYS A 4 -22.84 -35.56 -55.44
N GLN A 5 -23.89 -36.37 -55.42
CA GLN A 5 -25.23 -35.88 -55.01
C GLN A 5 -25.55 -36.01 -53.52
N MET A 6 -24.84 -36.85 -52.75
CA MET A 6 -25.02 -36.94 -51.28
C MET A 6 -24.10 -36.01 -50.47
N LYS A 7 -23.38 -35.09 -51.11
CA LYS A 7 -22.56 -34.08 -50.40
C LYS A 7 -23.27 -32.71 -50.27
N GLY A 8 -24.47 -32.56 -50.83
CA GLY A 8 -25.21 -31.31 -50.83
C GLY A 8 -26.00 -31.02 -49.55
N GLU A 9 -26.47 -32.05 -48.84
CA GLU A 9 -27.53 -31.86 -47.82
C GLU A 9 -27.07 -32.05 -46.37
N ILE A 10 -25.81 -32.42 -46.11
CA ILE A 10 -25.34 -32.75 -44.73
C ILE A 10 -24.60 -31.58 -44.05
N ASN A 11 -24.44 -30.44 -44.73
CA ASN A 11 -23.74 -29.28 -44.16
C ASN A 11 -24.67 -28.19 -43.59
N GLU A 12 -26.00 -28.38 -43.61
CA GLU A 12 -26.95 -27.35 -43.14
C GLU A 12 -27.39 -27.50 -41.67
N LEU A 13 -26.92 -28.52 -40.94
CA LEU A 13 -27.21 -28.70 -39.51
C LEU A 13 -25.97 -28.60 -38.62
N GLY A 14 -24.91 -27.96 -39.11
CA GLY A 14 -23.78 -27.56 -38.28
C GLY A 14 -24.18 -26.36 -37.43
N LEU A 15 -24.26 -26.54 -36.11
CA LEU A 15 -24.47 -25.48 -35.10
C LEU A 15 -23.75 -24.17 -35.48
N LEU A 16 -24.50 -23.22 -36.06
CA LEU A 16 -24.03 -21.87 -36.33
C LEU A 16 -24.05 -21.09 -35.01
N PHE A 17 -23.03 -21.33 -34.16
CA PHE A 17 -22.77 -20.53 -32.97
C PHE A 17 -22.24 -19.13 -33.34
N GLN A 18 -23.03 -18.34 -34.07
CA GLN A 18 -22.74 -16.92 -34.26
C GLN A 18 -23.96 -16.10 -33.89
N TYR A 19 -23.84 -15.40 -32.76
CA TYR A 19 -24.75 -14.32 -32.39
C TYR A 19 -24.03 -12.99 -32.59
N GLY A 20 -24.59 -12.10 -33.41
CA GLY A 20 -24.00 -10.80 -33.74
C GLY A 20 -23.31 -10.71 -35.10
N LYS A 21 -22.42 -9.72 -35.27
CA LYS A 21 -21.75 -9.45 -36.57
C LYS A 21 -20.86 -10.63 -37.00
N ARG A 22 -20.90 -10.95 -38.29
CA ARG A 22 -20.14 -12.04 -38.93
C ARG A 22 -18.64 -11.91 -38.62
N VAL A 23 -18.06 -12.94 -38.01
CA VAL A 23 -16.64 -12.94 -37.62
C VAL A 23 -15.76 -12.87 -38.86
N GLN A 24 -14.85 -11.90 -38.92
CA GLN A 24 -13.88 -11.75 -40.00
C GLN A 24 -12.92 -12.96 -40.01
N LYS A 25 -12.51 -13.43 -41.20
CA LYS A 25 -11.71 -14.65 -41.37
C LYS A 25 -10.27 -14.54 -40.88
N GLU A 26 -9.80 -13.34 -40.57
CA GLU A 26 -8.45 -13.10 -40.08
C GLU A 26 -8.38 -13.30 -38.57
N VAL A 27 -7.22 -13.78 -38.09
CA VAL A 27 -6.93 -13.91 -36.65
C VAL A 27 -6.80 -12.49 -36.09
N ILE A 28 -7.93 -11.90 -35.73
CA ILE A 28 -7.99 -10.66 -34.97
C ILE A 28 -7.62 -10.96 -33.51
N GLY A 29 -6.81 -10.08 -32.92
CA GLY A 29 -6.53 -10.13 -31.48
C GLY A 29 -7.84 -10.23 -30.69
N ARG A 30 -7.88 -11.07 -29.67
CA ARG A 30 -9.08 -11.27 -28.83
C ARG A 30 -9.48 -10.02 -28.05
N GLU A 31 -8.54 -9.09 -27.90
CA GLU A 31 -8.67 -7.95 -27.01
C GLU A 31 -9.23 -6.75 -27.75
N ILE A 32 -10.26 -6.13 -27.18
CA ILE A 32 -10.83 -4.90 -27.71
C ILE A 32 -9.96 -3.75 -27.20
N GLU A 33 -9.19 -3.14 -28.09
CA GLU A 33 -8.45 -1.93 -27.79
C GLU A 33 -9.43 -0.76 -27.63
N LYS A 34 -9.65 -0.31 -26.39
CA LYS A 34 -10.46 0.87 -26.08
C LYS A 34 -9.56 1.98 -25.54
N GLU A 35 -9.82 3.18 -26.00
CA GLU A 35 -9.18 4.36 -25.42
C GLU A 35 -9.87 4.78 -24.11
N PRO A 36 -9.09 5.14 -23.08
CA PRO A 36 -9.65 5.71 -21.87
C PRO A 36 -10.30 7.07 -22.17
N SER A 37 -11.30 7.45 -21.35
CA SER A 37 -11.83 8.81 -21.43
C SER A 37 -10.72 9.85 -21.15
N PRO A 38 -10.82 11.08 -21.69
CA PRO A 38 -9.80 12.10 -21.48
C PRO A 38 -9.52 12.38 -20.00
N MET A 39 -10.54 12.29 -19.15
CA MET A 39 -10.41 12.44 -17.70
C MET A 39 -9.66 11.26 -17.07
N ALA A 40 -10.03 10.02 -17.41
CA ALA A 40 -9.35 8.83 -16.87
C ALA A 40 -7.87 8.80 -17.26
N LYS A 41 -7.55 9.24 -18.48
CA LYS A 41 -6.16 9.40 -18.94
C LYS A 41 -5.40 10.40 -18.06
N LYS A 42 -5.95 11.59 -17.82
CA LYS A 42 -5.31 12.62 -16.97
C LYS A 42 -5.03 12.13 -15.55
N ILE A 43 -6.00 11.48 -14.90
CA ILE A 43 -5.84 10.96 -13.53
C ILE A 43 -4.79 9.84 -13.49
N ARG A 44 -4.79 8.96 -14.50
CA ARG A 44 -3.79 7.90 -14.62
C ARG A 44 -2.38 8.45 -14.81
N ASP A 45 -2.23 9.45 -15.68
CA ASP A 45 -0.94 10.07 -15.95
C ASP A 45 -0.41 10.77 -14.68
N LEU A 46 -1.27 11.49 -13.96
CA LEU A 46 -0.96 12.03 -12.62
C LEU A 46 -0.53 10.92 -11.64
N PHE A 47 -1.26 9.81 -11.59
CA PHE A 47 -0.91 8.67 -10.71
C PHE A 47 0.48 8.10 -11.01
N PHE A 48 0.88 8.01 -12.29
CA PHE A 48 2.19 7.52 -12.68
C PHE A 48 3.33 8.49 -12.38
N GLU A 49 3.05 9.80 -12.39
CA GLU A 49 4.01 10.84 -12.00
C GLU A 49 4.19 10.95 -10.49
N THR A 50 3.24 10.48 -9.68
CA THR A 50 3.32 10.57 -8.22
C THR A 50 4.17 9.47 -7.57
N SER A 51 4.93 9.87 -6.55
CA SER A 51 5.64 8.96 -5.65
C SER A 51 4.74 8.47 -4.51
N SER A 52 5.06 7.29 -3.98
CA SER A 52 4.40 6.72 -2.80
C SER A 52 4.88 7.47 -1.56
N SER A 53 3.95 8.04 -0.81
CA SER A 53 4.25 8.97 0.28
C SER A 53 3.62 8.52 1.58
N VAL A 54 4.27 8.84 2.69
CA VAL A 54 3.76 8.60 4.04
C VAL A 54 3.38 9.93 4.69
N SER A 55 2.22 9.95 5.36
CA SER A 55 1.75 11.06 6.19
C SER A 55 1.64 10.65 7.65
N MET A 56 1.98 11.57 8.55
CA MET A 56 1.83 11.41 9.99
C MET A 56 0.49 11.90 10.56
N GLU A 57 -0.41 12.49 9.77
CA GLU A 57 -1.68 13.04 10.28
C GLU A 57 -2.54 11.96 10.96
N PHE A 58 -2.78 10.83 10.28
CA PHE A 58 -3.57 9.73 10.80
C PHE A 58 -2.99 9.17 12.12
N PRO A 59 -1.73 8.70 12.15
CA PRO A 59 -1.16 8.11 13.36
C PRO A 59 -1.01 9.12 14.50
N TYR A 60 -0.77 10.40 14.21
CA TYR A 60 -0.77 11.47 15.20
C TYR A 60 -2.14 11.60 15.88
N TRP A 61 -3.21 11.78 15.11
CA TRP A 61 -4.55 12.00 15.65
C TRP A 61 -5.09 10.75 16.35
N TYR A 62 -4.84 9.57 15.77
CA TYR A 62 -5.17 8.30 16.39
C TYR A 62 -4.52 8.18 17.77
N THR A 63 -3.19 8.36 17.83
CA THR A 63 -2.42 8.19 19.08
C THR A 63 -2.80 9.24 20.11
N ARG A 64 -2.95 10.51 19.69
CA ARG A 64 -3.38 11.59 20.58
C ARG A 64 -4.72 11.31 21.23
N ARG A 65 -5.73 10.90 20.45
CA ARG A 65 -7.07 10.61 20.98
C ARG A 65 -7.07 9.34 21.82
N TRP A 66 -6.35 8.31 21.39
CA TRP A 66 -6.17 7.09 22.17
C TRP A 66 -5.60 7.39 23.55
N THR A 67 -4.50 8.14 23.65
CA THR A 67 -3.88 8.50 24.93
C THR A 67 -4.79 9.35 25.81
N LYS A 68 -5.57 10.28 25.23
CA LYS A 68 -6.52 11.12 25.99
C LYS A 68 -7.63 10.29 26.65
N LEU A 69 -7.96 9.13 26.10
CA LEU A 69 -9.01 8.23 26.58
C LEU A 69 -8.46 7.03 27.38
N GLU A 70 -7.30 7.19 28.02
CA GLU A 70 -6.78 6.17 28.94
C GLU A 70 -7.80 5.87 30.05
N GLY A 71 -8.04 4.59 30.33
CA GLY A 71 -9.07 4.14 31.28
C GLY A 71 -10.47 3.92 30.70
N GLU A 72 -10.73 4.36 29.47
CA GLU A 72 -12.02 4.11 28.80
C GLU A 72 -12.18 2.66 28.34
N ILE A 73 -13.43 2.21 28.17
CA ILE A 73 -13.74 0.90 27.57
C ILE A 73 -13.04 0.77 26.23
N ARG A 74 -12.25 -0.29 26.04
CA ARG A 74 -11.34 -0.45 24.88
C ARG A 74 -12.01 -0.28 23.52
N ILE A 75 -13.22 -0.81 23.35
CA ILE A 75 -13.97 -0.70 22.08
C ILE A 75 -14.36 0.76 21.80
N ILE A 76 -14.85 1.47 22.82
CA ILE A 76 -15.19 2.90 22.72
C ILE A 76 -13.92 3.72 22.46
N ARG A 77 -12.84 3.43 23.21
CA ARG A 77 -11.53 4.06 23.04
C ARG A 77 -11.00 3.91 21.61
N ARG A 78 -11.09 2.70 21.03
CA ARG A 78 -10.67 2.40 19.65
C ARG A 78 -11.54 3.15 18.64
N ALA A 79 -12.86 3.12 18.82
CA ALA A 79 -13.80 3.79 17.93
C ALA A 79 -13.58 5.31 17.92
N GLU A 80 -13.43 5.93 19.09
CA GLU A 80 -13.16 7.36 19.23
C GLU A 80 -11.80 7.76 18.66
N ALA A 81 -10.76 6.94 18.84
CA ALA A 81 -9.44 7.19 18.26
C ALA A 81 -9.47 7.11 16.72
N LEU A 82 -10.17 6.13 16.14
CA LEU A 82 -10.35 6.03 14.69
C LEU A 82 -11.17 7.20 14.14
N LYS A 83 -12.28 7.54 14.81
CA LYS A 83 -13.10 8.70 14.45
C LYS A 83 -12.28 9.97 14.41
N ALA A 84 -11.48 10.23 15.46
CA ALA A 84 -10.60 11.39 15.50
C ALA A 84 -9.55 11.34 14.38
N ALA A 85 -8.96 10.19 14.11
CA ALA A 85 -7.98 10.03 13.04
C ALA A 85 -8.57 10.40 11.67
N PHE A 86 -9.74 9.87 11.30
CA PHE A 86 -10.39 10.20 10.03
C PHE A 86 -10.92 11.63 9.96
N ALA A 87 -11.53 12.13 11.03
CA ALA A 87 -12.18 13.44 11.04
C ALA A 87 -11.20 14.63 11.01
N HIS A 88 -9.92 14.41 11.31
CA HIS A 88 -8.90 15.46 11.33
C HIS A 88 -7.84 15.30 10.21
N LEU A 89 -8.06 14.39 9.26
CA LEU A 89 -7.23 14.33 8.06
C LEU A 89 -7.47 15.56 7.20
N THR A 90 -6.41 16.05 6.57
CA THR A 90 -6.51 17.03 5.49
C THR A 90 -7.14 16.34 4.27
N PRO A 91 -8.36 16.74 3.85
CA PRO A 91 -8.97 16.18 2.65
C PRO A 91 -8.25 16.72 1.41
N ALA A 92 -7.85 15.84 0.50
CA ALA A 92 -7.33 16.21 -0.81
C ALA A 92 -8.32 15.81 -1.90
N ILE A 93 -8.56 16.73 -2.83
CA ILE A 93 -9.35 16.53 -4.04
C ILE A 93 -8.49 17.01 -5.21
N PHE A 94 -8.19 16.13 -6.14
CA PHE A 94 -7.35 16.45 -7.29
C PHE A 94 -8.19 16.95 -8.48
N PRO A 95 -7.65 17.84 -9.32
CA PRO A 95 -8.39 18.39 -10.45
C PRO A 95 -8.92 17.29 -11.40
N GLY A 96 -10.23 17.29 -11.63
CA GLY A 96 -10.90 16.35 -12.54
C GLY A 96 -11.39 15.05 -11.88
N GLU A 97 -11.20 14.87 -10.57
CA GLU A 97 -11.78 13.73 -9.85
C GLU A 97 -13.31 13.81 -9.79
N LEU A 98 -13.97 12.70 -10.11
CA LEU A 98 -15.41 12.49 -9.85
C LEU A 98 -15.63 11.69 -8.56
N LEU A 99 -14.81 10.66 -8.36
CA LEU A 99 -14.74 9.89 -7.12
C LEU A 99 -13.58 10.46 -6.32
N VAL A 100 -13.93 11.10 -5.20
CA VAL A 100 -12.96 11.76 -4.32
C VAL A 100 -12.63 10.86 -3.13
N MET A 101 -11.86 11.42 -2.19
CA MET A 101 -11.30 10.76 -1.01
C MET A 101 -10.03 9.97 -1.30
N GLY A 102 -9.19 9.88 -0.27
CA GLY A 102 -7.96 9.12 -0.26
C GLY A 102 -7.59 8.74 1.16
N LYS A 103 -6.57 7.90 1.32
CA LYS A 103 -6.07 7.50 2.66
C LYS A 103 -5.41 8.66 3.40
N THR A 104 -4.82 9.60 2.67
CA THR A 104 -4.13 10.79 3.16
C THR A 104 -4.30 11.92 2.14
N HIS A 105 -3.70 13.08 2.40
CA HIS A 105 -3.62 14.18 1.43
C HIS A 105 -2.70 13.92 0.23
N TYR A 106 -1.90 12.84 0.24
CA TYR A 106 -1.12 12.40 -0.93
C TYR A 106 -1.94 11.43 -1.81
N LEU A 107 -1.80 11.57 -3.14
CA LEU A 107 -2.47 10.69 -4.13
C LEU A 107 -2.09 9.21 -3.93
N ARG A 108 -0.79 8.92 -3.76
CA ARG A 108 -0.26 7.59 -3.40
C ARG A 108 0.13 7.54 -1.92
N GLY A 109 -0.81 7.94 -1.08
CA GLY A 109 -0.61 8.10 0.34
C GLY A 109 -0.80 6.83 1.17
N SER A 110 0.04 6.70 2.19
CA SER A 110 -0.10 5.73 3.27
C SER A 110 0.28 6.37 4.60
N TYR A 111 0.11 5.66 5.70
CA TYR A 111 0.53 6.10 7.02
C TYR A 111 0.95 4.89 7.87
N PRO A 112 1.92 5.06 8.78
CA PRO A 112 2.36 4.00 9.67
C PRO A 112 1.30 3.73 10.75
N MET A 113 1.28 2.51 11.25
CA MET A 113 0.37 2.10 12.33
C MET A 113 1.20 1.56 13.52
N PRO A 114 1.83 2.44 14.31
CA PRO A 114 2.73 2.02 15.39
C PRO A 114 2.05 1.23 16.51
N TRP A 115 0.71 1.30 16.64
CA TRP A 115 -0.03 0.41 17.53
C TRP A 115 -0.11 -1.04 17.05
N LEU A 116 0.19 -1.31 15.77
CA LEU A 116 0.31 -2.67 15.24
C LEU A 116 1.75 -3.16 15.34
N SER A 117 2.68 -2.38 14.79
CA SER A 117 4.12 -2.66 14.80
C SER A 117 4.91 -1.35 14.81
N GLU A 118 5.69 -1.15 15.85
CA GLU A 118 6.58 -0.01 16.09
C GLU A 118 8.05 -0.38 15.92
N SER A 119 8.40 -1.67 16.05
CA SER A 119 9.77 -2.17 16.03
C SER A 119 10.52 -1.77 14.76
N TYR A 120 9.81 -1.76 13.62
CA TYR A 120 10.34 -1.36 12.32
C TYR A 120 10.86 0.09 12.32
N PHE A 121 10.12 1.02 12.93
CA PHE A 121 10.48 2.43 12.97
C PHE A 121 11.51 2.74 14.07
N MET A 122 11.53 1.91 15.12
CA MET A 122 12.44 2.05 16.26
C MET A 122 13.83 1.47 16.00
N SER A 123 13.91 0.29 15.38
CA SER A 123 15.19 -0.35 15.00
C SER A 123 15.98 0.51 14.03
N ARG A 124 15.26 1.29 13.23
CA ARG A 124 15.81 2.26 12.28
C ARG A 124 15.94 3.66 12.88
N GLU A 125 15.69 3.89 14.17
CA GLU A 125 15.76 5.23 14.76
C GLU A 125 17.18 5.81 14.61
N ASP A 126 18.21 5.07 15.02
CA ASP A 126 19.58 5.55 14.93
C ASP A 126 20.07 5.66 13.48
N GLU A 127 19.60 4.79 12.58
CA GLU A 127 19.93 4.82 11.15
C GLU A 127 19.20 5.94 10.42
N MET A 128 17.87 6.06 10.54
CA MET A 128 17.07 7.12 9.93
C MET A 128 17.43 8.49 10.49
N TYR A 129 17.77 8.60 11.78
CA TYR A 129 18.22 9.86 12.37
C TYR A 129 19.61 10.23 11.86
N ARG A 130 20.55 9.27 11.74
CA ARG A 130 21.85 9.49 11.09
C ARG A 130 21.70 9.80 9.60
N GLU A 131 20.87 9.08 8.85
CA GLU A 131 20.59 9.31 7.43
C GLU A 131 19.87 10.64 7.19
N ALA A 132 19.00 11.09 8.10
CA ALA A 132 18.38 12.41 8.03
C ALA A 132 19.40 13.54 8.24
N LEU A 133 20.39 13.32 9.11
CA LEU A 133 21.50 14.24 9.40
C LEU A 133 22.58 14.20 8.31
N GLU A 134 22.90 13.03 7.76
CA GLU A 134 23.97 12.80 6.79
C GLU A 134 23.51 12.92 5.33
N ALA A 135 22.20 12.81 5.06
CA ALA A 135 21.53 12.96 3.76
C ALA A 135 22.47 12.90 2.54
N GLY A 136 23.06 11.72 2.35
CA GLY A 136 24.13 11.54 1.37
C GLY A 136 24.75 10.13 1.27
N LYS A 137 24.35 9.13 2.08
CA LYS A 137 24.82 7.74 1.90
C LYS A 137 23.75 6.69 2.17
N LEU A 138 23.68 5.75 1.24
CA LEU A 138 22.81 4.58 1.15
C LEU A 138 23.10 3.51 2.23
N SER A 139 22.05 2.85 2.73
CA SER A 139 22.07 1.40 3.04
C SER A 139 20.63 0.83 2.98
N SER A 140 20.30 -0.09 2.08
CA SER A 140 20.57 -1.55 2.01
C SER A 140 19.64 -2.40 2.89
N ASP A 141 18.44 -2.69 2.37
CA ASP A 141 17.53 -3.71 2.91
C ASP A 141 18.07 -5.12 2.61
N MET A 142 18.48 -5.84 3.66
CA MET A 142 18.79 -7.27 3.58
C MET A 142 17.48 -8.05 3.38
N VAL A 143 17.50 -8.95 2.38
CA VAL A 143 16.55 -10.02 2.05
C VAL A 143 15.21 -9.70 1.34
N THR A 144 14.69 -8.47 1.30
CA THR A 144 13.48 -8.14 0.48
C THR A 144 13.78 -7.12 -0.60
N LYS A 145 13.78 -7.54 -1.87
CA LYS A 145 13.96 -6.62 -3.01
C LYS A 145 12.63 -5.98 -3.40
N TRP A 146 12.44 -4.72 -3.01
CA TRP A 146 11.38 -3.90 -3.59
C TRP A 146 11.69 -3.57 -5.05
N GLY A 147 10.66 -3.57 -5.90
CA GLY A 147 10.78 -3.09 -7.27
C GLY A 147 11.19 -1.62 -7.26
N LYS A 148 12.31 -1.28 -7.92
CA LYS A 148 12.87 0.08 -7.91
C LYS A 148 12.19 1.07 -8.88
N GLY A 149 11.21 0.60 -9.66
CA GLY A 149 10.56 1.39 -10.70
C GLY A 149 9.26 2.07 -10.28
N GLY A 150 8.80 3.01 -11.10
CA GLY A 150 7.55 3.74 -10.91
C GLY A 150 7.62 4.71 -9.74
N GLY A 151 6.55 4.78 -8.96
CA GLY A 151 6.43 5.70 -7.81
C GLY A 151 6.99 5.17 -6.50
N ASN A 152 7.92 4.22 -6.48
CA ASN A 152 8.54 3.79 -5.21
C ASN A 152 9.71 4.71 -4.85
N VAL A 153 9.77 5.15 -3.61
CA VAL A 153 10.89 5.91 -3.07
C VAL A 153 11.81 4.92 -2.37
N THR A 154 12.83 4.43 -3.08
CA THR A 154 13.76 3.42 -2.55
C THR A 154 14.95 4.04 -1.82
N GLU A 155 15.29 5.29 -2.13
CA GLU A 155 16.46 5.99 -1.60
C GLU A 155 16.06 7.37 -1.07
N SER A 156 16.71 7.79 0.02
CA SER A 156 16.54 9.10 0.62
C SER A 156 17.19 10.18 -0.25
N GLY A 157 16.58 11.35 -0.37
CA GLY A 157 17.08 12.45 -1.21
C GLY A 157 16.40 13.77 -0.92
N GLY A 158 17.18 14.86 -0.94
CA GLY A 158 16.68 16.21 -0.65
C GLY A 158 16.00 16.28 0.73
N ASN A 159 14.69 16.59 0.72
CA ASN A 159 13.85 16.69 1.92
C ASN A 159 13.01 15.43 2.20
N ILE A 160 13.30 14.32 1.51
CA ILE A 160 12.55 13.05 1.61
C ILE A 160 13.45 11.94 2.13
N ILE A 161 12.92 11.15 3.06
CA ILE A 161 13.53 9.95 3.63
C ILE A 161 12.78 8.74 3.08
N SER A 162 13.51 7.74 2.57
CA SER A 162 12.95 6.45 2.19
C SER A 162 12.65 5.61 3.43
N ILE A 163 11.43 5.15 3.57
CA ILE A 163 10.97 4.25 4.63
C ILE A 163 10.55 2.93 3.99
N ALA A 164 11.02 1.82 4.55
CA ALA A 164 10.77 0.46 4.06
C ALA A 164 11.15 0.23 2.60
N GLY A 165 12.13 0.99 2.10
CA GLY A 165 12.58 0.90 0.71
C GLY A 165 11.47 1.19 -0.31
N LYS A 166 10.40 1.89 0.09
CA LYS A 166 9.21 2.08 -0.75
C LYS A 166 8.54 3.44 -0.61
N PHE A 167 8.43 3.97 0.60
CA PHE A 167 7.64 5.16 0.88
C PHE A 167 8.52 6.36 1.19
N GLY A 168 8.20 7.51 0.62
CA GLY A 168 8.83 8.78 0.97
C GLY A 168 8.15 9.42 2.17
N LEU A 169 8.90 9.68 3.24
CA LEU A 169 8.51 10.52 4.36
C LEU A 169 9.22 11.87 4.25
N ARG A 170 8.53 12.98 4.51
CA ARG A 170 9.18 14.28 4.61
C ARG A 170 10.04 14.36 5.88
N LYS A 171 11.24 14.92 5.78
CA LYS A 171 12.20 15.00 6.91
C LYS A 171 11.59 15.62 8.17
N GLU A 172 10.77 16.66 8.01
CA GLU A 172 10.08 17.35 9.10
C GLU A 172 9.06 16.47 9.84
N GLU A 173 8.56 15.40 9.22
CA GLU A 173 7.63 14.46 9.84
C GLU A 173 8.35 13.32 10.61
N LEU A 174 9.66 13.14 10.42
CA LEU A 174 10.44 12.10 11.09
C LEU A 174 10.36 12.20 12.62
N PRO A 175 10.54 13.36 13.26
CA PRO A 175 10.41 13.47 14.71
C PRO A 175 9.01 13.08 15.22
N ILE A 176 7.98 13.35 14.42
CA ILE A 176 6.59 12.98 14.74
C ILE A 176 6.44 11.45 14.68
N LEU A 177 7.00 10.81 13.64
CA LEU A 177 7.04 9.35 13.51
C LEU A 177 7.70 8.70 14.72
N ILE A 178 8.94 9.08 15.02
CA ILE A 178 9.71 8.48 16.12
C ILE A 178 9.00 8.69 17.46
N LYS A 179 8.52 9.92 17.73
CA LYS A 179 7.78 10.20 18.96
C LYS A 179 6.51 9.35 19.08
N THR A 180 5.76 9.20 17.99
CA THR A 180 4.53 8.40 17.97
C THR A 180 4.86 6.92 18.17
N ALA A 181 5.87 6.37 17.49
CA ALA A 181 6.30 4.98 17.65
C ALA A 181 6.72 4.68 19.10
N LYS A 182 7.51 5.55 19.73
CA LYS A 182 7.93 5.41 21.13
C LYS A 182 6.77 5.35 22.12
N MET A 183 5.65 6.02 21.84
CA MET A 183 4.46 5.97 22.70
C MET A 183 3.78 4.58 22.71
N TRP A 184 3.99 3.80 21.65
CA TRP A 184 3.43 2.46 21.48
C TRP A 184 4.39 1.34 21.89
N LYS A 185 5.65 1.65 22.16
CA LYS A 185 6.64 0.70 22.69
C LYS A 185 6.05 -0.08 23.87
N HIS A 186 6.16 -1.40 23.82
CA HIS A 186 5.65 -2.36 24.81
C HIS A 186 4.13 -2.42 24.93
N LYS A 187 3.42 -1.84 23.97
CA LYS A 187 1.95 -1.76 23.93
C LYS A 187 1.35 -2.10 22.57
N SER A 188 2.17 -2.22 21.53
CA SER A 188 1.70 -2.59 20.19
C SER A 188 1.23 -4.04 20.14
N VAL A 189 0.51 -4.38 19.08
CA VAL A 189 0.10 -5.78 18.82
C VAL A 189 1.33 -6.67 18.65
N GLU A 190 2.38 -6.20 17.96
CA GLU A 190 3.65 -6.89 17.80
C GLU A 190 4.31 -7.16 19.15
N ASP A 191 4.56 -6.15 19.98
CA ASP A 191 5.26 -6.29 21.25
C ASP A 191 4.49 -7.20 22.22
N ILE A 192 3.17 -7.03 22.29
CA ILE A 192 2.31 -7.87 23.13
C ILE A 192 2.25 -9.30 22.59
N GLY A 193 2.11 -9.46 21.27
CA GLY A 193 2.09 -10.76 20.60
C GLY A 193 3.38 -11.52 20.85
N HIS A 194 4.53 -10.88 20.63
CA HIS A 194 5.86 -11.44 20.84
C HIS A 194 6.08 -11.85 22.30
N LYS A 195 5.65 -11.03 23.26
CA LYS A 195 5.72 -11.38 24.69
C LYS A 195 5.00 -12.69 25.02
N TYR A 196 3.80 -12.91 24.48
CA TYR A 196 3.04 -14.14 24.74
C TYR A 196 3.56 -15.32 23.91
N GLU A 197 4.04 -15.05 22.70
CA GLU A 197 4.66 -16.03 21.84
C GLU A 197 5.89 -16.69 22.50
N GLN A 198 6.72 -15.91 23.20
CA GLN A 198 7.86 -16.42 23.98
C GLN A 198 7.48 -17.42 25.08
N MET A 199 6.20 -17.49 25.46
CA MET A 199 5.70 -18.42 26.49
C MET A 199 5.23 -19.76 25.91
N VAL A 200 5.10 -19.88 24.59
CA VAL A 200 4.65 -21.11 23.93
C VAL A 200 5.77 -22.15 24.00
N PRO A 201 5.48 -23.41 24.37
CA PRO A 201 6.44 -24.50 24.25
C PRO A 201 7.01 -24.53 22.82
N GLU A 202 8.31 -24.78 22.66
CA GLU A 202 9.01 -24.81 21.35
C GLU A 202 9.29 -23.43 20.72
N TYR A 203 9.02 -22.30 21.40
CA TYR A 203 9.39 -20.97 20.90
C TYR A 203 10.86 -20.88 20.43
N LYS A 204 11.78 -21.48 21.21
CA LYS A 204 13.21 -21.51 20.88
C LYS A 204 13.52 -22.28 19.60
N GLU A 205 12.76 -23.34 19.31
CA GLU A 205 12.92 -24.17 18.11
C GLU A 205 12.39 -23.43 16.89
N LYS A 206 11.22 -22.78 17.03
CA LYS A 206 10.67 -21.90 16.00
C LYS A 206 11.68 -20.80 15.61
N GLU A 207 12.21 -20.07 16.59
CA GLU A 207 13.18 -19.00 16.33
C GLU A 207 14.45 -19.51 15.65
N ALA A 208 14.94 -20.68 16.05
CA ALA A 208 16.09 -21.31 15.42
C ALA A 208 15.84 -21.65 13.94
N ILE A 209 14.61 -22.02 13.56
CA ILE A 209 14.23 -22.28 12.16
C ILE A 209 14.10 -20.98 11.36
N VAL A 210 13.50 -19.94 11.94
CA VAL A 210 13.23 -18.65 11.27
C VAL A 210 14.52 -17.84 11.03
N LEU A 211 15.56 -18.05 11.84
CA LEU A 211 16.86 -17.37 11.71
C LEU A 211 17.86 -18.11 10.79
N THR A 212 17.53 -19.30 10.27
CA THR A 212 18.27 -20.02 9.22
C THR A 212 17.74 -19.71 7.83
#